data_AF-A4U343-F1
#
_entry.id   AF-A4U343-F1
#
_cell.length_a   1.000
_cell.length_b   1.000
_cell.length_c   1.000
_cell.angle_alpha   90.00
_cell.angle_beta   90.00
_cell.angle_gamma   90.00
#
_symmetry.space_group_name_H-M   'P 1'
#
loop_
_entity.id
_entity.type
_entity.pdbx_description
1 polymer ?
#
loop_
_entity_poly.entity_id
_entity_poly.type
_entity_poly.pdbx_seq_one_letter_code
_entity_poly.pdbx_strand_id
1 'polypeptide(L)'
;MRQCIALAAALAAFPAWAGQLSYPPVDTNQRQCYDQNGRPGCAGGPAGQDAAYAGRQPRYDDNGDGTVSDLVTGLDVQREFSHAAWLRPRRWRRAHATAVMPIGECRPSRNFIP
;
A
#
# COMPACT_ATOMS: atom_id res chain seq x y z
N MET A 1 32.02 49.18 -28.18
CA MET A 1 32.54 47.82 -27.88
C MET A 1 31.71 47.22 -26.76
N ARG A 2 30.83 46.26 -27.12
CA ARG A 2 30.32 45.13 -26.32
C ARG A 2 30.06 45.36 -24.82
N GLN A 3 28.92 45.96 -24.51
CA GLN A 3 28.22 45.66 -23.26
C GLN A 3 27.39 44.40 -23.50
N CYS A 4 27.97 43.25 -23.16
CA CYS A 4 27.22 42.00 -23.12
C CYS A 4 26.32 42.04 -21.88
N ILE A 5 25.04 42.31 -22.09
CA ILE A 5 23.98 42.07 -21.13
C ILE A 5 23.95 40.56 -20.87
N ALA A 6 24.74 40.09 -19.91
CA ALA A 6 24.56 38.78 -19.33
C ALA A 6 23.47 38.90 -18.26
N LEU A 7 22.21 39.01 -18.70
CA LEU A 7 21.04 38.66 -17.89
C LEU A 7 21.08 37.13 -17.70
N ALA A 8 22.01 36.68 -16.87
CA ALA A 8 22.10 35.29 -16.46
C ALA A 8 20.95 35.04 -15.46
N ALA A 9 19.86 34.49 -16.01
CA ALA A 9 18.83 33.70 -15.36
C ALA A 9 18.86 33.70 -13.82
N ALA A 10 18.02 34.55 -13.22
CA ALA A 10 17.50 34.30 -11.89
C ALA A 10 16.62 33.05 -11.96
N LEU A 11 17.24 31.87 -11.87
CA LEU A 11 16.54 30.62 -11.57
C LEU A 11 15.83 30.84 -10.24
N ALA A 12 14.51 30.98 -10.30
CA ALA A 12 13.67 31.01 -9.13
C ALA A 12 13.96 29.76 -8.29
N ALA A 13 14.62 29.93 -7.15
CA ALA A 13 14.67 28.90 -6.13
C ALA A 13 13.25 28.73 -5.63
N PHE A 14 12.52 27.74 -6.15
CA PHE A 14 11.24 27.33 -5.60
C PHE A 14 11.50 26.85 -4.17
N PRO A 15 11.00 27.55 -3.13
CA PRO A 15 11.13 27.04 -1.79
C PRO A 15 10.38 25.72 -1.72
N ALA A 16 11.09 24.63 -1.43
CA ALA A 16 10.45 23.36 -1.14
C ALA A 16 9.70 23.52 0.19
N TRP A 17 8.37 23.58 0.12
CA TRP A 17 7.54 23.48 1.31
C TRP A 17 7.52 22.03 1.75
N ALA A 18 8.33 21.72 2.77
CA ALA A 18 8.16 20.50 3.52
C ALA A 18 6.89 20.66 4.36
N GLY A 19 5.83 19.93 4.00
CA GLY A 19 4.63 19.84 4.84
C GLY A 19 4.98 19.20 6.18
N GLN A 20 4.58 19.82 7.28
CA GLN A 20 4.72 19.20 8.60
C GLN A 20 3.72 18.05 8.71
N LEU A 21 4.21 16.85 9.00
CA LEU A 21 3.34 15.70 9.25
C LEU A 21 2.45 15.98 10.47
N SER A 22 1.18 15.59 10.40
CA SER A 22 0.25 15.65 11.54
C SER A 22 0.56 14.62 12.62
N TYR A 23 1.35 13.60 12.28
CA TYR A 23 1.81 12.54 13.16
C TYR A 23 3.34 12.40 13.06
N PRO A 24 4.02 11.98 14.14
CA PRO A 24 5.45 11.74 14.09
C PRO A 24 5.75 10.39 13.41
N PRO A 25 6.88 10.25 12.71
CA PRO A 25 7.38 8.94 12.29
C PRO A 25 7.57 8.01 13.50
N VAL A 26 7.20 6.74 13.33
CA VAL A 26 7.31 5.69 14.35
C VAL A 26 8.41 4.72 13.95
N ASP A 27 9.18 4.27 14.94
CA ASP A 27 10.24 3.28 14.77
C ASP A 27 9.63 1.93 14.44
N THR A 28 10.40 1.12 13.72
CA THR A 28 10.07 -0.25 13.34
C THR A 28 10.19 -1.25 14.49
N ASN A 29 10.66 -0.79 15.67
CA ASN A 29 11.08 -1.64 16.80
C ASN A 29 12.26 -2.57 16.44
N GLN A 30 13.02 -2.24 15.40
CA GLN A 30 14.31 -2.86 15.16
C GLN A 30 15.29 -2.38 16.24
N ARG A 31 15.79 -3.29 17.07
CA ARG A 31 16.72 -2.95 18.18
C ARG A 31 18.20 -3.25 17.89
N GLN A 32 18.48 -3.89 16.76
CA GLN A 32 19.83 -4.31 16.39
C GLN A 32 20.07 -4.08 14.90
N CYS A 33 21.18 -3.44 14.57
CA CYS A 33 21.64 -3.33 13.18
C CYS A 33 22.34 -4.61 12.75
N TYR A 34 22.29 -4.91 11.45
CA TYR A 34 23.02 -6.02 10.84
C TYR A 34 23.89 -5.55 9.68
N ASP A 35 25.05 -6.17 9.49
CA ASP A 35 25.87 -5.98 8.29
C ASP A 35 25.31 -6.74 7.08
N GLN A 36 25.99 -6.62 5.93
CA GLN A 36 25.61 -7.32 4.69
C GLN A 36 25.66 -8.86 4.76
N ASN A 37 26.27 -9.42 5.81
CA ASN A 37 26.35 -10.85 6.08
C ASN A 37 25.43 -11.27 7.24
N GLY A 38 24.60 -10.37 7.77
CA GLY A 38 23.71 -10.63 8.90
C GLY A 38 24.39 -10.61 10.28
N ARG A 39 25.62 -10.08 10.40
CA ARG A 39 26.31 -9.97 11.69
C ARG A 39 25.80 -8.77 12.48
N PRO A 40 25.57 -8.89 13.79
CA PRO A 40 25.04 -7.80 14.60
C PRO A 40 26.07 -6.68 14.81
N GLY A 41 25.63 -5.43 14.73
CA GLY A 41 26.43 -4.26 15.04
C GLY A 41 26.06 -3.06 14.19
N CYS A 42 25.87 -1.90 14.82
CA CYS A 42 25.58 -0.66 14.10
C CYS A 42 26.85 0.03 13.56
N ALA A 43 28.02 -0.31 14.10
CA ALA A 43 29.29 0.20 13.58
C ALA A 43 29.65 -0.49 12.26
N GLY A 44 29.78 0.29 11.18
CA GLY A 44 30.21 -0.22 9.87
C GLY A 44 29.17 -1.04 9.09
N GLY A 45 27.94 -1.17 9.60
CA GLY A 45 26.81 -1.75 8.87
C GLY A 45 26.17 -0.76 7.88
N PRO A 46 25.23 -1.20 7.03
CA PRO A 46 24.44 -0.33 6.16
C PRO A 46 23.79 0.82 6.94
N ALA A 47 24.01 2.04 6.48
CA ALA A 47 23.40 3.25 7.05
C ALA A 47 21.88 3.26 6.80
N GLY A 48 21.14 3.96 7.68
CA GLY A 48 19.69 4.13 7.52
C GLY A 48 18.83 3.04 8.18
N GLN A 49 19.45 2.08 8.87
CA GLN A 49 18.70 1.15 9.73
C GLN A 49 18.14 1.89 10.94
N ASP A 50 16.91 1.55 11.30
CA ASP A 50 16.15 2.18 12.38
C ASP A 50 16.83 2.02 13.75
N ALA A 51 17.42 0.85 14.01
CA ALA A 51 18.20 0.55 15.21
C ALA A 51 19.42 1.48 15.44
N ALA A 52 19.87 2.21 14.40
CA ALA A 52 20.94 3.19 14.52
C ALA A 52 20.45 4.55 15.04
N TYR A 53 19.14 4.74 15.19
CA TYR A 53 18.51 5.98 15.62
C TYR A 53 17.68 5.78 16.89
N ALA A 54 17.57 6.84 17.68
CA ALA A 54 16.63 6.90 18.79
C ALA A 54 15.38 7.65 18.33
N GLY A 55 14.31 6.92 18.02
CA GLY A 55 13.03 7.51 17.65
C GLY A 55 11.88 7.04 18.55
N ARG A 56 10.66 7.14 18.02
CA ARG A 56 9.44 6.85 18.80
C ARG A 56 9.10 5.38 18.68
N GLN A 57 9.23 4.66 19.78
CA GLN A 57 8.86 3.25 19.83
C GLN A 57 7.35 3.06 19.58
N PRO A 58 6.95 2.03 18.81
CA PRO A 58 5.56 1.79 18.49
C PRO A 58 4.77 1.39 19.74
N ARG A 59 3.50 1.80 19.79
CA ARG A 59 2.58 1.48 20.89
C ARG A 59 1.20 1.20 20.31
N TYR A 60 0.73 -0.03 20.50
CA TYR A 60 -0.52 -0.52 19.94
C TYR A 60 -1.52 -0.90 21.03
N ASP A 61 -2.80 -0.70 20.75
CA ASP A 61 -3.92 -1.18 21.56
C ASP A 61 -4.88 -2.00 20.71
N ASP A 62 -5.34 -3.15 21.22
CA ASP A 62 -6.29 -4.02 20.50
C ASP A 62 -7.72 -3.64 20.89
N ASN A 63 -8.53 -3.24 19.91
CA ASN A 63 -9.87 -2.73 20.16
C ASN A 63 -10.90 -3.86 20.36
N GLY A 64 -10.54 -5.11 20.09
CA GLY A 64 -11.43 -6.27 20.23
C GLY A 64 -12.51 -6.40 19.14
N ASP A 65 -12.54 -5.49 18.18
CA ASP A 65 -13.48 -5.47 17.04
C ASP A 65 -12.84 -5.90 15.71
N GLY A 66 -11.59 -6.37 15.76
CA GLY A 66 -10.78 -6.70 14.59
C GLY A 66 -9.87 -5.57 14.12
N THR A 67 -9.86 -4.42 14.81
CA THR A 67 -8.92 -3.32 14.59
C THR A 67 -7.90 -3.18 15.72
N VAL A 68 -6.78 -2.51 15.41
CA VAL A 68 -5.71 -2.15 16.34
C VAL A 68 -5.45 -0.66 16.20
N SER A 69 -5.42 0.07 17.31
CA SER A 69 -5.07 1.49 17.36
C SER A 69 -3.56 1.66 17.55
N ASP A 70 -2.90 2.43 16.67
CA ASP A 70 -1.55 2.93 16.88
C ASP A 70 -1.62 4.23 17.69
N LEU A 71 -1.19 4.16 18.95
CA LEU A 71 -1.28 5.27 19.91
C LEU A 71 -0.24 6.38 19.64
N VAL A 72 0.71 6.17 18.73
CA VAL A 72 1.70 7.18 18.34
C VAL A 72 1.21 7.98 17.13
N THR A 73 0.57 7.31 16.16
CA THR A 73 0.05 7.97 14.94
C THR A 73 -1.42 8.39 15.06
N GLY A 74 -2.19 7.74 15.94
CA GLY A 74 -3.64 7.91 16.03
C GLY A 74 -4.41 7.17 14.93
N LEU A 75 -3.78 6.24 14.22
CA LEU A 75 -4.41 5.45 13.17
C LEU A 75 -5.06 4.19 13.73
N ASP A 76 -6.26 3.85 13.24
CA ASP A 76 -6.89 2.55 13.45
C ASP A 76 -6.69 1.68 12.21
N VAL A 77 -6.10 0.50 12.39
CA VAL A 77 -5.76 -0.42 11.30
C VAL A 77 -6.39 -1.79 11.49
N GLN A 78 -6.66 -2.49 10.39
CA GLN A 78 -7.15 -3.87 10.43
C GLN A 78 -6.08 -4.79 11.02
N ARG A 79 -6.46 -5.63 11.98
CA ARG A 79 -5.56 -6.57 12.66
C ARG A 79 -5.12 -7.72 11.75
N GLU A 80 -5.99 -8.16 10.86
CA GLU A 80 -5.77 -9.27 9.95
C GLU A 80 -6.41 -8.99 8.59
N PHE A 81 -5.76 -9.48 7.53
CA PHE A 81 -6.37 -9.52 6.21
C PHE A 81 -7.30 -10.75 6.12
N SER A 82 -8.62 -10.54 6.18
CA SER A 82 -9.54 -11.60 5.81
C SER A 82 -9.45 -11.83 4.30
N HIS A 83 -9.12 -13.06 3.89
CA HIS A 83 -9.12 -13.44 2.48
C HIS A 83 -10.55 -13.26 1.94
N ALA A 84 -10.78 -12.23 1.12
CA ALA A 84 -11.99 -12.13 0.33
C ALA A 84 -11.95 -13.30 -0.66
N ALA A 85 -12.64 -14.40 -0.33
CA ALA A 85 -12.79 -15.51 -1.25
C ALA A 85 -13.47 -14.95 -2.50
N TRP A 86 -12.69 -14.73 -3.56
CA TRP A 86 -13.20 -14.38 -4.88
C TRP A 86 -14.30 -15.39 -5.20
N LEU A 87 -15.53 -14.89 -5.24
CA LEU A 87 -16.73 -15.70 -5.33
C LEU A 87 -16.52 -16.79 -6.39
N ARG A 88 -16.66 -18.07 -5.98
CA ARG A 88 -17.11 -19.08 -6.94
C ARG A 88 -18.32 -18.48 -7.64
N PRO A 89 -18.35 -18.43 -8.98
CA PRO A 89 -19.34 -17.65 -9.71
C PRO A 89 -20.73 -18.03 -9.19
N ARG A 90 -21.42 -17.05 -8.58
CA ARG A 90 -22.81 -17.20 -8.22
C ARG A 90 -23.52 -17.53 -9.52
N ARG A 91 -23.97 -18.77 -9.64
CA ARG A 91 -24.74 -19.27 -10.79
C ARG A 91 -25.83 -18.24 -11.06
N TRP A 92 -25.82 -17.61 -12.24
CA TRP A 92 -26.83 -16.65 -12.65
C TRP A 92 -28.22 -17.29 -12.51
N ARG A 93 -28.90 -17.06 -11.39
CA ARG A 93 -30.34 -17.31 -11.29
C ARG A 93 -30.99 -16.10 -11.94
N ARG A 94 -31.32 -16.28 -13.22
CA ARG A 94 -32.17 -15.38 -13.99
C ARG A 94 -33.50 -15.25 -13.24
N ALA A 95 -33.73 -14.09 -12.63
CA ALA A 95 -35.08 -13.63 -12.37
C ALA A 95 -35.44 -12.65 -13.50
N HIS A 96 -36.63 -12.87 -14.08
CA HIS A 96 -37.30 -12.03 -15.07
C HIS A 96 -36.79 -12.10 -16.52
N ALA A 97 -37.39 -13.00 -17.30
CA ALA A 97 -37.63 -12.76 -18.71
C ALA A 97 -39.11 -13.06 -18.97
N THR A 98 -39.94 -12.01 -18.86
CA THR A 98 -41.25 -11.97 -19.51
C THR A 98 -41.03 -12.17 -21.01
N ALA A 99 -41.90 -12.99 -21.60
CA ALA A 99 -41.83 -13.47 -22.98
C ALA A 99 -41.57 -12.37 -24.02
N VAL A 100 -40.58 -12.58 -24.89
CA VAL A 100 -40.62 -12.43 -26.36
C VAL A 100 -39.46 -13.27 -26.94
N MET A 101 -39.75 -14.33 -27.69
CA MET A 101 -38.81 -14.88 -28.70
C MET A 101 -39.08 -14.14 -30.02
N PRO A 102 -38.07 -13.86 -30.87
CA PRO A 102 -37.92 -14.77 -32.02
C PRO A 102 -36.50 -14.90 -32.66
N ILE A 103 -36.42 -16.01 -33.41
CA ILE A 103 -35.59 -16.39 -34.57
C ILE A 103 -34.06 -16.36 -34.50
N GLY A 104 -33.47 -17.57 -34.37
CA GLY A 104 -32.11 -17.85 -34.84
C GLY A 104 -31.21 -18.71 -33.95
N GLU A 105 -31.71 -19.76 -33.29
CA GLU A 105 -30.84 -20.70 -32.57
C GLU A 105 -30.30 -21.80 -33.49
N CYS A 106 -29.02 -21.74 -33.85
CA CYS A 106 -28.27 -22.92 -34.29
C CYS A 106 -28.03 -23.81 -33.08
N ARG A 107 -28.85 -24.85 -32.90
CA ARG A 107 -28.57 -25.93 -31.94
C ARG A 107 -27.48 -26.85 -32.51
N PRO A 108 -26.37 -27.11 -31.81
CA PRO A 108 -25.52 -28.24 -32.14
C PRO A 108 -26.29 -29.53 -31.86
N SER A 109 -26.33 -30.41 -32.86
CA SER A 109 -27.05 -31.68 -32.83
C SER A 109 -26.53 -32.57 -31.70
N ARG A 110 -27.43 -32.95 -30.81
CA ARG A 110 -27.21 -34.12 -29.95
C ARG A 110 -27.46 -35.37 -30.80
N ASN A 111 -26.38 -36.05 -31.17
CA ASN A 111 -26.22 -37.51 -31.10
C ASN A 111 -25.22 -37.98 -32.15
N PHE A 112 -24.08 -38.49 -31.70
CA PHE A 112 -23.62 -39.78 -32.19
C PHE A 112 -22.88 -40.52 -31.07
N ILE A 113 -23.51 -41.63 -30.67
CA ILE A 113 -23.02 -42.75 -29.84
C ILE A 113 -22.29 -43.70 -30.81
N PRO A 114 -21.31 -44.54 -30.42
CA PRO A 114 -21.07 -45.17 -29.11
C PRO A 114 -19.80 -44.79 -28.36
#